data_AF-A0A7R9UTS6-F1
#
_entry.id   AF-A0A7R9UTS6-F1
#
_cell.length_a   1.000
_cell.length_b   1.000
_cell.length_c   1.000
_cell.angle_alpha   90.00
_cell.angle_beta   90.00
_cell.angle_gamma   90.00
#
_symmetry.space_group_name_H-M   'P 1'
#
loop_
_entity.id
_entity.type
_entity.pdbx_description
1 polymer ?
#
loop_
_entity_poly.entity_id
_entity_poly.type
_entity_poly.pdbx_seq_one_letter_code
_entity_poly.pdbx_strand_id
1 'polypeptide(L)'
;QAGGRLAARKRFGRQAEADEAAVRAAADEQRRRRVQPRAIRDDEIVVEDSGDELPMYFETPGQLLAIFASLEESNLFLIQNSQETEEALEELRHKLRSTKSSKENETRSLRAQIDTLRRAIRTEEERVRALLERSATSTGALAHEATLAELNKKVADAFTRIFGELDPNLSTLQMLTAVESKLEELLALVQTMPPDEVEAAEKLEISRKMQEERIQRSLRRAQEPVQKRVGKPIMSRSQPLHRAKRAETDDSGKLDEEDDVNFYLALS
;
A
#
# COMPACT_ATOMS: atom_id res chain seq x y z
N GLN A 1 -13.46 13.32 18.42
CA GLN A 1 -12.96 12.65 19.65
C GLN A 1 -11.69 13.28 20.27
N ALA A 2 -11.06 14.31 19.68
CA ALA A 2 -9.81 14.89 20.21
C ALA A 2 -9.97 15.83 21.44
N GLY A 3 -11.14 16.48 21.60
CA GLY A 3 -11.37 17.44 22.68
C GLY A 3 -11.45 16.84 24.09
N GLY A 4 -11.96 15.61 24.22
CA GLY A 4 -12.07 14.92 25.51
C GLY A 4 -10.71 14.51 26.10
N ARG A 5 -9.75 14.11 25.24
CA ARG A 5 -8.38 13.75 25.67
C ARG A 5 -7.57 14.94 26.15
N LEU A 6 -7.76 16.13 25.56
CA LEU A 6 -7.08 17.35 25.98
C LEU A 6 -7.63 17.86 27.31
N ALA A 7 -8.95 17.81 27.49
CA ALA A 7 -9.62 18.18 28.74
C ALA A 7 -9.24 17.24 29.89
N ALA A 8 -9.16 15.93 29.64
CA ALA A 8 -8.71 14.93 30.62
C ALA A 8 -7.26 15.17 31.06
N ARG A 9 -6.33 15.42 30.13
CA ARG A 9 -4.92 15.74 30.46
C ARG A 9 -4.79 17.03 31.26
N LYS A 10 -5.59 18.06 30.96
CA LYS A 10 -5.57 19.34 31.67
C LYS A 10 -6.14 19.22 33.09
N ARG A 11 -7.14 18.35 33.30
CA ARG A 11 -7.69 18.03 34.64
C ARG A 11 -6.70 17.21 35.47
N PHE A 12 -6.07 16.21 34.86
CA PHE A 12 -5.07 15.38 35.53
C PHE A 12 -3.83 16.17 35.95
N GLY A 13 -3.37 17.11 35.09
CA GLY A 13 -2.27 18.02 35.42
C GLY A 13 -2.59 18.94 36.61
N ARG A 14 -3.81 19.50 36.65
CA ARG A 14 -4.25 20.33 37.79
C ARG A 14 -4.41 19.54 39.09
N GLN A 15 -4.86 18.29 39.01
CA GLN A 15 -4.96 17.42 40.18
C GLN A 15 -3.57 17.08 40.71
N ALA A 16 -2.63 16.70 39.85
CA ALA A 16 -1.24 16.43 40.25
C ALA A 16 -0.56 17.67 40.88
N GLU A 17 -0.80 18.86 40.34
CA GLU A 17 -0.26 20.12 40.89
C GLU A 17 -0.90 20.49 42.25
N ALA A 18 -2.20 20.21 42.43
CA ALA A 18 -2.88 20.40 43.70
C ALA A 18 -2.43 19.40 44.78
N ASP A 19 -2.22 18.15 44.40
CA ASP A 19 -1.72 17.10 45.30
C ASP A 19 -0.27 17.39 45.74
N GLU A 20 0.59 17.84 44.83
CA GLU A 20 1.96 18.26 45.15
C GLU A 20 1.98 19.48 46.08
N ALA A 21 1.09 20.46 45.86
CA ALA A 21 0.94 21.62 46.73
C ALA A 21 0.44 21.23 48.14
N ALA A 22 -0.51 20.29 48.23
CA ALA A 22 -1.03 19.78 49.50
C ALA A 22 0.05 19.05 50.30
N VAL A 23 0.90 18.25 49.63
CA VAL A 23 2.01 17.54 50.28
C VAL A 23 3.07 18.52 50.80
N ARG A 24 3.41 19.58 50.04
CA ARG A 24 4.32 20.63 50.53
C ARG A 24 3.73 21.39 51.71
N ALA A 25 2.45 21.77 51.65
CA ALA A 25 1.77 22.46 52.75
C ALA A 25 1.75 21.61 54.03
N ALA A 26 1.48 20.31 53.91
CA ALA A 26 1.53 19.38 55.04
C ALA A 26 2.94 19.24 55.62
N ALA A 27 3.96 19.15 54.77
CA ALA A 27 5.36 19.08 55.20
C ALA A 27 5.82 20.37 55.92
N ASP A 28 5.40 21.54 55.43
CA ASP A 28 5.68 22.83 56.05
C ASP A 28 4.94 23.00 57.39
N GLU A 29 3.69 22.54 57.49
CA GLU A 29 2.95 22.51 58.75
C GLU A 29 3.62 21.59 59.77
N GLN A 30 4.10 20.42 59.34
CA GLN A 30 4.80 19.46 60.19
C GLN A 30 6.16 20.00 60.66
N ARG A 31 6.88 20.74 59.80
CA ARG A 31 8.09 21.50 60.19
C ARG A 31 7.76 22.58 61.23
N ARG A 32 6.70 23.36 61.04
CA ARG A 32 6.25 24.38 62.02
C ARG A 32 5.90 23.76 63.37
N ARG A 33 5.25 22.60 63.40
CA ARG A 33 4.94 21.88 64.64
C ARG A 33 6.19 21.40 65.37
N ARG A 34 7.24 20.99 64.65
CA ARG A 34 8.53 20.57 65.23
C ARG A 34 9.35 21.72 65.81
N VAL A 35 9.24 22.92 65.23
CA VAL A 35 10.01 24.11 65.62
C VAL A 35 9.31 24.93 66.71
N GLN A 36 8.10 24.54 67.16
CA GLN A 36 7.50 25.20 68.33
C GLN A 36 8.43 25.02 69.54
N PRO A 37 8.98 26.11 70.10
CA PRO A 37 9.72 26.00 71.35
C PRO A 37 8.75 25.41 72.37
N ARG A 38 9.14 24.30 73.01
CA ARG A 38 8.42 23.84 74.19
C ARG A 38 8.45 25.01 75.16
N ALA A 39 7.31 25.65 75.38
CA ALA A 39 7.16 26.61 76.45
C ALA A 39 7.59 25.89 77.72
N ILE A 40 8.69 26.34 78.32
CA ILE A 40 9.03 25.96 79.68
C ILE A 40 7.81 26.41 80.49
N ARG A 41 7.07 25.44 81.02
CA ARG A 41 6.01 25.76 81.96
C ARG A 41 6.76 26.23 83.19
N ASP A 42 6.64 27.51 83.49
CA ASP A 42 6.94 28.01 84.83
C ASP A 42 5.85 27.43 85.74
N ASP A 43 5.94 26.12 86.02
CA ASP A 43 5.25 25.54 87.15
C ASP A 43 5.81 26.30 88.35
N GLU A 44 4.98 27.15 88.97
CA GLU A 44 5.32 27.83 90.22
C GLU A 44 5.93 26.81 91.15
N ILE A 45 7.24 26.91 91.37
CA ILE A 45 7.94 26.06 92.31
C ILE A 45 7.42 26.50 93.68
N VAL A 46 6.40 25.80 94.18
CA VAL A 46 6.00 25.90 95.58
C VAL A 46 7.16 25.31 96.37
N VAL A 47 8.06 26.17 96.82
CA VAL A 47 9.11 25.80 97.77
C VAL A 47 8.42 25.61 99.11
N GLU A 48 7.88 24.42 99.34
CA GLU A 48 7.61 23.96 100.71
C GLU A 48 8.98 23.85 101.39
N ASP A 49 9.23 24.69 102.40
CA ASP A 49 10.39 24.65 103.29
C ASP A 49 10.34 23.38 104.17
N SER A 50 10.39 22.22 103.53
CA SER A 50 10.84 20.99 104.13
C SER A 50 12.36 21.11 104.14
N GLY A 51 12.99 21.13 105.32
CA GLY A 51 14.43 21.37 105.52
C GLY A 51 15.39 20.35 104.89
N ASP A 52 14.98 19.67 103.83
CA ASP A 52 15.83 18.91 102.93
C ASP A 52 16.49 19.90 101.94
N GLU A 53 17.79 20.13 102.10
CA GLU A 53 18.58 20.96 101.17
C GLU A 53 18.37 20.47 99.73
N LEU A 54 17.83 21.33 98.87
CA LEU A 54 17.66 21.04 97.45
C LEU A 54 19.03 20.62 96.86
N PRO A 55 19.17 19.42 96.28
CA PRO A 55 20.46 18.95 95.79
C PRO A 55 21.00 19.91 94.72
N MET A 56 22.27 20.30 94.84
CA MET A 56 22.88 21.22 93.90
C MET A 56 22.88 20.62 92.49
N TYR A 57 22.35 21.37 91.52
CA TYR A 57 22.26 20.96 90.11
C TYR A 57 23.62 20.64 89.47
N PHE A 58 24.71 21.19 90.02
CA PHE A 58 26.07 20.92 89.60
C PHE A 58 26.91 20.54 90.82
N GLU A 59 27.48 19.35 90.79
CA GLU A 59 28.32 18.82 91.87
C GLU A 59 29.81 19.15 91.66
N THR A 60 30.18 19.49 90.43
CA THR A 60 31.56 19.87 90.08
C THR A 60 31.58 21.16 89.25
N PRO A 61 32.56 22.04 89.46
CA PRO A 61 32.59 23.36 88.82
C PRO A 61 32.75 23.30 87.28
N GLY A 62 33.14 22.14 86.71
CA GLY A 62 33.34 21.96 85.27
C GLY A 62 32.16 21.34 84.50
N GLN A 63 31.12 20.83 85.17
CA GLN A 63 30.00 20.12 84.51
C GLN A 63 29.26 21.00 83.50
N LEU A 64 29.02 22.26 83.83
CA LEU A 64 28.35 23.20 82.94
C LEU A 64 29.17 23.49 81.67
N LEU A 65 30.49 23.65 81.82
CA LEU A 65 31.39 23.85 80.69
C LEU A 65 31.44 22.63 79.77
N ALA A 66 31.41 21.42 80.34
CA ALA A 66 31.35 20.19 79.56
C ALA A 66 30.03 20.06 78.77
N ILE A 67 28.90 20.43 79.38
CA ILE A 67 27.59 20.47 78.70
C ILE A 67 27.62 21.49 77.56
N PHE A 68 28.13 22.71 77.80
CA PHE A 68 28.27 23.72 76.75
C PHE A 68 29.19 23.27 75.62
N ALA A 69 30.33 22.66 75.92
CA ALA A 69 31.23 22.11 74.90
C ALA A 69 30.54 21.02 74.06
N SER A 70 29.79 20.11 74.70
CA SER A 70 29.02 19.08 73.98
C SER A 70 27.90 19.66 73.11
N LEU A 71 27.26 20.74 73.58
CA LEU A 71 26.22 21.44 72.85
C LEU A 71 26.81 22.23 71.67
N GLU A 72 27.97 22.85 71.86
CA GLU A 72 28.73 23.50 70.79
C GLU A 72 29.13 22.52 69.71
N GLU A 73 29.66 21.34 70.08
CA GLU A 73 29.98 20.26 69.14
C GLU A 73 28.73 19.77 68.39
N SER A 74 27.63 19.51 69.11
CA SER A 74 26.37 19.10 68.48
C SER A 74 25.79 20.18 67.56
N ASN A 75 25.87 21.45 67.93
CA ASN A 75 25.39 22.55 67.11
C ASN A 75 26.23 22.72 65.85
N LEU A 76 27.56 22.62 65.98
CA LEU A 76 28.48 22.67 64.84
C LEU A 76 28.21 21.52 63.87
N PHE A 77 27.99 20.31 64.40
CA PHE A 77 27.61 19.14 63.60
C PHE A 77 26.29 19.37 62.85
N LEU A 78 25.27 19.93 63.50
CA LEU A 78 24.00 20.26 62.85
C LEU A 78 24.15 21.31 61.75
N ILE A 79 24.97 22.34 61.98
CA ILE A 79 25.28 23.37 60.98
C ILE A 79 25.96 22.72 59.76
N GLN A 80 26.99 21.91 59.99
CA GLN A 80 27.70 21.23 58.91
C GLN A 80 26.76 20.31 58.12
N ASN A 81 25.97 19.49 58.81
CA ASN A 81 25.00 18.62 58.12
C ASN A 81 23.95 19.43 57.34
N SER A 82 23.50 20.56 57.89
CA SER A 82 22.56 21.44 57.17
C SER A 82 23.17 22.00 55.89
N GLN A 83 24.45 22.42 55.93
CA GLN A 83 25.18 22.92 54.77
C GLN A 83 25.40 21.81 53.73
N GLU A 84 25.85 20.63 54.14
CA GLU A 84 26.04 19.48 53.23
C GLU A 84 24.71 19.10 52.54
N THR A 85 23.60 19.09 53.29
CA THR A 85 22.28 18.80 52.70
C THR A 85 21.78 19.93 51.80
N GLU A 86 22.12 21.19 52.09
CA GLU A 86 21.80 22.35 51.25
C GLU A 86 22.57 22.28 49.92
N GLU A 87 23.88 22.02 49.96
CA GLU A 87 24.70 21.82 48.77
C GLU A 87 24.17 20.68 47.89
N ALA A 88 23.84 19.53 48.49
CA ALA A 88 23.25 18.40 47.77
C ALA A 88 21.91 18.77 47.09
N LEU A 89 21.08 19.57 47.77
CA LEU A 89 19.82 20.09 47.21
C LEU A 89 20.06 21.06 46.05
N GLU A 90 21.07 21.95 46.18
CA GLU A 90 21.43 22.88 45.11
C GLU A 90 21.97 22.16 43.87
N GLU A 91 22.83 21.16 44.06
CA GLU A 91 23.29 20.29 42.98
C GLU A 91 22.12 19.59 42.28
N LEU A 92 21.20 19.01 43.05
CA LEU A 92 20.03 18.32 42.49
C LEU A 92 19.14 19.29 41.70
N ARG A 93 18.94 20.50 42.23
CA ARG A 93 18.22 21.58 41.53
C ARG A 93 18.92 21.97 40.24
N HIS A 94 20.24 22.07 40.24
CA HIS A 94 21.02 22.36 39.04
C HIS A 94 20.88 21.24 38.00
N LYS A 95 21.06 19.98 38.41
CA LYS A 95 20.90 18.78 37.56
C LYS A 95 19.50 18.72 36.95
N LEU A 96 18.46 19.01 37.75
CA LEU A 96 17.07 19.06 37.27
C LEU A 96 16.85 20.18 36.25
N ARG A 97 17.35 21.39 36.50
CA ARG A 97 17.26 22.52 35.55
C ARG A 97 17.97 22.20 34.23
N SER A 98 19.19 21.67 34.30
CA SER A 98 19.97 21.29 33.13
C SER A 98 19.26 20.20 32.32
N THR A 99 18.80 19.14 32.99
CA THR A 99 18.07 18.03 32.35
C THR A 99 16.76 18.51 31.71
N LYS A 100 16.00 19.36 32.41
CA LYS A 100 14.76 19.94 31.88
C LYS A 100 15.03 20.77 30.64
N SER A 101 16.04 21.63 30.66
CA SER A 101 16.45 22.45 29.50
C SER A 101 16.88 21.58 28.32
N SER A 102 17.71 20.56 28.56
CA SER A 102 18.13 19.59 27.54
C SER A 102 16.92 18.89 26.90
N LYS A 103 15.99 18.40 27.72
CA LYS A 103 14.76 17.73 27.26
C LYS A 103 13.82 18.65 26.52
N GLU A 104 13.69 19.91 26.94
CA GLU A 104 12.90 20.91 26.22
C GLU A 104 13.51 21.21 24.83
N ASN A 105 14.83 21.33 24.74
CA ASN A 105 15.53 21.53 23.47
C ASN A 105 15.37 20.31 22.53
N GLU A 106 15.55 19.09 23.06
CA GLU A 106 15.31 17.84 22.34
C GLU A 106 13.87 17.78 21.81
N THR A 107 12.89 18.10 22.66
CA THR A 107 11.48 18.13 22.27
C THR A 107 11.19 19.18 21.20
N ARG A 108 11.79 20.37 21.28
CA ARG A 108 11.66 21.42 20.25
C ARG A 108 12.26 20.97 18.92
N SER A 109 13.43 20.36 18.94
CA SER A 109 14.09 19.82 17.76
C SER A 109 13.23 18.74 17.08
N LEU A 110 12.75 17.76 17.85
CA LEU A 110 11.88 16.70 17.35
C LEU A 110 10.57 17.24 16.75
N ARG A 111 9.96 18.27 17.37
CA ARG A 111 8.78 18.94 16.80
C ARG A 111 9.09 19.60 15.46
N ALA A 112 10.22 20.31 15.35
CA ALA A 112 10.63 20.94 14.10
C ALA A 112 10.90 19.90 12.98
N GLN A 113 11.48 18.75 13.33
CA GLN A 113 11.67 17.62 12.41
C GLN A 113 10.32 17.05 11.95
N ILE A 114 9.38 16.82 12.87
CA ILE A 114 8.02 16.38 12.54
C ILE A 114 7.34 17.34 11.57
N ASP A 115 7.44 18.65 11.81
CA ASP A 115 6.80 19.64 10.93
C ASP A 115 7.48 19.72 9.56
N THR A 116 8.77 19.44 9.48
CA THR A 116 9.50 19.31 8.21
C THR A 116 9.06 18.06 7.44
N LEU A 117 8.99 16.91 8.11
CA LEU A 117 8.51 15.66 7.50
C LEU A 117 7.05 15.78 7.05
N ARG A 118 6.18 16.41 7.85
CA ARG A 118 4.79 16.68 7.46
C ARG A 118 4.66 17.60 6.24
N ARG A 119 5.59 18.54 6.06
CA ARG A 119 5.64 19.37 4.84
C ARG A 119 6.11 18.52 3.65
N ALA A 120 7.15 17.71 3.82
CA ALA A 120 7.62 16.80 2.77
C ALA A 120 6.54 15.79 2.34
N ILE A 121 5.82 15.19 3.28
CA ILE A 121 4.70 14.29 2.99
C ILE A 121 3.63 15.02 2.17
N ARG A 122 3.23 16.22 2.57
CA ARG A 122 2.24 17.01 1.82
C ARG A 122 2.70 17.30 0.39
N THR A 123 3.94 17.71 0.20
CA THR A 123 4.48 17.95 -1.15
C THR A 123 4.53 16.66 -1.98
N GLU A 124 4.79 15.51 -1.36
CA GLU A 124 4.81 14.23 -2.06
C GLU A 124 3.40 13.74 -2.39
N GLU A 125 2.45 13.90 -1.48
CA GLU A 125 1.02 13.64 -1.73
C GLU A 125 0.48 14.51 -2.87
N GLU A 126 0.87 15.79 -2.94
CA GLU A 126 0.54 16.69 -4.05
C GLU A 126 1.18 16.22 -5.36
N ARG A 127 2.44 15.77 -5.36
CA ARG A 127 3.10 15.18 -6.54
C ARG A 127 2.40 13.92 -7.01
N VAL A 128 2.08 13.00 -6.10
CA VAL A 128 1.35 11.77 -6.42
C VAL A 128 -0.02 12.12 -7.01
N ARG A 129 -0.74 13.07 -6.41
CA ARG A 129 -2.03 13.52 -6.97
C ARG A 129 -1.86 14.09 -8.38
N ALA A 130 -0.88 14.96 -8.59
CA ALA A 130 -0.61 15.54 -9.92
C ALA A 130 -0.23 14.48 -10.95
N LEU A 131 0.55 13.46 -10.55
CA LEU A 131 0.89 12.33 -11.41
C LEU A 131 -0.33 11.47 -11.74
N LEU A 132 -1.21 11.21 -10.77
CA LEU A 132 -2.46 10.47 -10.98
C LEU A 132 -3.42 11.23 -11.90
N GLU A 133 -3.56 12.54 -11.73
CA GLU A 133 -4.35 13.36 -12.64
C GLU A 133 -3.76 13.37 -14.05
N ARG A 134 -2.43 13.47 -14.17
CA ARG A 134 -1.72 13.36 -15.45
C ARG A 134 -1.87 11.98 -16.07
N SER A 135 -1.80 10.89 -15.30
CA SER A 135 -1.98 9.53 -15.83
C SER A 135 -3.42 9.25 -16.21
N ALA A 136 -4.39 9.77 -15.44
CA ALA A 136 -5.81 9.67 -15.77
C ALA A 136 -6.16 10.46 -17.05
N THR A 137 -5.55 11.63 -17.22
CA THR A 137 -5.69 12.45 -18.45
C THR A 137 -4.89 11.84 -19.61
N SER A 138 -3.76 11.19 -19.32
CA SER A 138 -2.97 10.38 -20.25
C SER A 138 -3.64 9.01 -20.44
N THR A 139 -4.86 9.04 -20.97
CA THR A 139 -5.60 7.88 -21.49
C THR A 139 -4.77 7.02 -22.45
N GLY A 140 -3.75 7.61 -23.09
CA GLY A 140 -2.77 6.88 -23.91
C GLY A 140 -2.01 5.81 -23.13
N ALA A 141 -1.49 6.09 -21.93
CA ALA A 141 -0.66 5.12 -21.19
C ALA A 141 -1.44 3.88 -20.74
N LEU A 142 -2.66 4.07 -20.23
CA LEU A 142 -3.54 2.96 -19.84
C LEU A 142 -4.06 2.18 -21.06
N ALA A 143 -4.34 2.87 -22.17
CA ALA A 143 -4.67 2.21 -23.43
C ALA A 143 -3.50 1.37 -23.95
N HIS A 144 -2.27 1.90 -23.88
CA HIS A 144 -1.07 1.16 -24.27
C HIS A 144 -0.84 -0.07 -23.37
N GLU A 145 -1.03 0.05 -22.06
CA GLU A 145 -0.90 -1.09 -21.14
C GLU A 145 -1.95 -2.17 -21.39
N ALA A 146 -3.20 -1.79 -21.66
CA ALA A 146 -4.24 -2.72 -22.09
C ALA A 146 -3.90 -3.41 -23.43
N THR A 147 -3.38 -2.67 -24.41
CA THR A 147 -2.96 -3.26 -25.69
C THR A 147 -1.77 -4.20 -25.52
N LEU A 148 -0.82 -3.89 -24.63
CA LEU A 148 0.34 -4.75 -24.35
C LEU A 148 -0.09 -6.04 -23.64
N ALA A 149 -1.05 -5.97 -22.72
CA ALA A 149 -1.64 -7.14 -22.08
C ALA A 149 -2.38 -8.03 -23.09
N GLU A 150 -3.15 -7.43 -24.01
CA GLU A 150 -3.83 -8.17 -25.08
C GLU A 150 -2.82 -8.83 -26.04
N LEU A 151 -1.75 -8.12 -26.40
CA LEU A 151 -0.69 -8.66 -27.26
C LEU A 151 0.02 -9.84 -26.59
N ASN A 152 0.40 -9.70 -25.31
CA ASN A 152 1.03 -10.76 -24.52
C ASN A 152 0.13 -12.01 -24.46
N LYS A 153 -1.18 -11.82 -24.23
CA LYS A 153 -2.15 -12.91 -24.27
C LYS A 153 -2.18 -13.62 -25.63
N LYS A 154 -2.23 -12.87 -26.74
CA LYS A 154 -2.21 -13.47 -28.09
C LYS A 154 -0.92 -14.25 -28.37
N VAL A 155 0.22 -13.74 -27.90
CA VAL A 155 1.51 -14.44 -28.01
C VAL A 155 1.50 -15.74 -27.20
N ALA A 156 1.00 -15.72 -25.97
CA ALA A 156 0.86 -16.92 -25.14
C ALA A 156 -0.11 -17.95 -25.77
N ASP A 157 -1.23 -17.49 -26.32
CA ASP A 157 -2.20 -18.35 -27.03
C ASP A 157 -1.57 -18.99 -28.30
N ALA A 158 -0.75 -18.24 -29.05
CA ALA A 158 -0.04 -18.78 -30.22
C ALA A 158 1.04 -19.79 -29.81
N PHE A 159 1.82 -19.47 -28.78
CA PHE A 159 2.87 -20.34 -28.25
C PHE A 159 2.30 -21.67 -27.73
N THR A 160 1.24 -21.62 -26.93
CA THR A 160 0.57 -22.83 -26.40
C THR A 160 -0.02 -23.71 -27.50
N ARG A 161 -0.54 -23.14 -28.59
CA ARG A 161 -1.02 -23.94 -29.74
C ARG A 161 0.09 -24.70 -30.44
N ILE A 162 1.30 -24.15 -30.45
CA ILE A 162 2.45 -24.73 -31.16
C ILE A 162 3.21 -25.72 -30.26
N PHE A 163 3.38 -25.39 -28.98
CA PHE A 163 4.26 -26.13 -28.06
C PHE A 163 3.52 -26.85 -26.92
N GLY A 164 2.22 -26.61 -26.73
CA GLY A 164 1.36 -27.28 -25.75
C GLY A 164 1.48 -26.74 -24.32
N GLU A 165 2.70 -26.59 -23.80
CA GLU A 165 2.95 -26.12 -22.43
C GLU A 165 3.41 -24.66 -22.41
N LEU A 166 2.87 -23.89 -21.45
CA LEU A 166 3.29 -22.50 -21.21
C LEU A 166 4.13 -22.46 -19.93
N ASP A 167 5.41 -22.15 -20.06
CA ASP A 167 6.25 -21.85 -18.91
C ASP A 167 5.97 -20.43 -18.41
N PRO A 168 5.51 -20.24 -17.16
CA PRO A 168 5.20 -18.90 -16.62
C PRO A 168 6.45 -18.02 -16.45
N ASN A 169 7.66 -18.60 -16.54
CA ASN A 169 8.92 -17.87 -16.49
C ASN A 169 9.38 -17.34 -17.85
N LEU A 170 8.68 -17.70 -18.94
CA LEU A 170 9.07 -17.32 -20.29
C LEU A 170 8.61 -15.90 -20.62
N SER A 171 9.56 -15.05 -21.01
CA SER A 171 9.28 -13.69 -21.49
C SER A 171 8.53 -13.70 -22.83
N THR A 172 7.72 -12.68 -23.10
CA THR A 172 7.07 -12.46 -24.40
C THR A 172 8.04 -12.50 -25.57
N LEU A 173 9.22 -11.90 -25.41
CA LEU A 173 10.24 -11.93 -26.45
C LEU A 173 10.76 -13.35 -26.68
N GLN A 174 10.97 -14.12 -25.61
CA GLN A 174 11.45 -15.51 -25.71
C GLN A 174 10.38 -16.41 -26.35
N MET A 175 9.10 -16.21 -26.03
CA MET A 175 7.99 -16.89 -26.70
C MET A 175 7.98 -16.60 -28.20
N LEU A 176 8.13 -15.34 -28.59
CA LEU A 176 8.15 -14.93 -30.01
C LEU A 176 9.35 -15.53 -30.74
N THR A 177 10.55 -15.49 -30.15
CA THR A 177 11.76 -16.08 -30.76
C THR A 177 11.61 -17.58 -30.99
N ALA A 178 10.99 -18.31 -30.05
CA ALA A 178 10.73 -19.75 -30.22
C ALA A 178 9.67 -20.04 -31.30
N VAL A 179 8.63 -19.22 -31.39
CA VAL A 179 7.64 -19.33 -32.47
C VAL A 179 8.28 -19.04 -33.83
N GLU A 180 9.14 -18.02 -33.90
CA GLU A 180 9.88 -17.65 -35.11
C GLU A 180 10.80 -18.77 -35.57
N SER A 181 11.61 -19.35 -34.67
CA SER A 181 12.48 -20.48 -35.01
C SER A 181 11.67 -21.69 -35.50
N LYS A 182 10.50 -21.95 -34.89
CA LYS A 182 9.63 -23.05 -35.33
C LYS A 182 9.04 -22.80 -36.71
N LEU A 183 8.69 -21.56 -37.02
CA LEU A 183 8.23 -21.16 -38.35
C LEU A 183 9.34 -21.36 -39.40
N GLU A 184 10.57 -20.94 -39.10
CA GLU A 184 11.72 -21.13 -39.98
C GLU A 184 11.98 -22.61 -40.27
N GLU A 185 11.94 -23.48 -39.25
CA GLU A 185 12.07 -24.93 -39.43
C GLU A 185 10.99 -25.49 -40.37
N LEU A 186 9.73 -25.13 -40.16
CA LEU A 186 8.61 -25.60 -40.99
C LEU A 186 8.73 -25.11 -42.43
N LEU A 187 9.13 -23.86 -42.64
CA LEU A 187 9.35 -23.30 -43.96
C LEU A 187 10.50 -24.01 -44.69
N ALA A 188 11.60 -24.33 -43.99
CA ALA A 188 12.70 -25.11 -44.56
C ALA A 188 12.26 -26.54 -44.95
N LEU A 189 11.38 -27.16 -44.16
CA LEU A 189 10.79 -28.46 -44.51
C LEU A 189 9.90 -28.38 -45.74
N VAL A 190 9.07 -27.33 -45.86
CA VAL A 190 8.21 -27.12 -47.04
C VAL A 190 9.06 -26.93 -48.30
N GLN A 191 10.18 -26.22 -48.21
CA GLN A 191 11.08 -26.00 -49.35
C GLN A 191 11.79 -27.26 -49.84
N THR A 192 11.95 -28.28 -48.99
CA THR A 192 12.63 -29.54 -49.35
C THR A 192 11.66 -30.63 -49.80
N MET A 193 10.35 -30.38 -49.77
CA MET A 193 9.34 -31.37 -50.12
C MET A 193 9.27 -31.63 -51.64
N PRO A 194 9.27 -32.90 -52.09
CA PRO A 194 9.20 -33.21 -53.52
C PRO A 194 7.82 -32.83 -54.10
N PRO A 195 7.77 -32.17 -55.27
CA PRO A 195 6.54 -31.62 -55.84
C PRO A 195 5.49 -32.71 -56.18
N ASP A 196 5.95 -33.91 -56.54
CA ASP A 196 5.07 -35.02 -56.91
C ASP A 196 4.20 -35.52 -55.73
N GLU A 197 4.77 -35.55 -54.52
CA GLU A 197 4.04 -35.95 -53.31
C GLU A 197 3.09 -34.85 -52.84
N VAL A 198 3.47 -33.58 -53.02
CA VAL A 198 2.64 -32.41 -52.70
C VAL A 198 1.38 -32.41 -53.56
N GLU A 199 1.51 -32.55 -54.89
CA GLU A 199 0.35 -32.57 -55.79
C GLU A 199 -0.61 -33.72 -55.49
N ALA A 200 -0.07 -34.90 -55.14
CA ALA A 200 -0.89 -36.06 -54.78
C ALA A 200 -1.64 -35.81 -53.46
N ALA A 201 -0.97 -35.26 -52.45
CA ALA A 201 -1.56 -34.91 -51.16
C ALA A 201 -2.63 -33.82 -51.32
N GLU A 202 -2.38 -32.79 -52.12
CA GLU A 202 -3.33 -31.71 -52.40
C GLU A 202 -4.59 -32.22 -53.11
N LYS A 203 -4.44 -33.09 -54.13
CA LYS A 203 -5.58 -33.72 -54.80
C LYS A 203 -6.42 -34.56 -53.84
N LEU A 204 -5.78 -35.28 -52.91
CA LEU A 204 -6.48 -36.03 -51.87
C LEU A 204 -7.20 -35.11 -50.89
N GLU A 205 -6.57 -34.03 -50.43
CA GLU A 205 -7.16 -33.01 -49.56
C GLU A 205 -8.39 -32.35 -50.19
N ILE A 206 -8.29 -31.95 -51.47
CA ILE A 206 -9.40 -31.37 -52.25
C ILE A 206 -10.54 -32.38 -52.34
N SER A 207 -10.24 -33.65 -52.66
CA SER A 207 -11.26 -34.70 -52.74
C SER A 207 -11.96 -34.94 -51.40
N ARG A 208 -11.21 -34.87 -50.29
CA ARG A 208 -11.72 -35.03 -48.93
C ARG A 208 -12.62 -33.86 -48.54
N LYS A 209 -12.19 -32.62 -48.78
CA LYS A 209 -13.02 -31.42 -48.52
C LYS A 209 -14.32 -31.45 -49.32
N MET A 210 -14.24 -31.83 -50.60
CA MET A 210 -15.42 -32.03 -51.44
C MET A 210 -16.35 -33.12 -50.88
N GLN A 211 -15.79 -34.20 -50.35
CA GLN A 211 -16.58 -35.27 -49.73
C GLN A 211 -17.22 -34.82 -48.41
N GLU A 212 -16.48 -34.12 -47.56
CA GLU A 212 -16.97 -33.56 -46.30
C GLU A 212 -18.08 -32.54 -46.56
N GLU A 213 -17.94 -31.66 -47.56
CA GLU A 213 -18.96 -30.69 -47.94
C GLU A 213 -20.23 -31.39 -48.47
N ARG A 214 -20.10 -32.46 -49.25
CA ARG A 214 -21.24 -33.28 -49.70
C ARG A 214 -21.97 -33.90 -48.52
N ILE A 215 -21.23 -34.46 -47.56
CA ILE A 215 -21.79 -35.06 -46.35
C ILE A 215 -22.50 -33.97 -45.52
N GLN A 216 -21.86 -32.83 -45.29
CA GLN A 216 -22.44 -31.73 -44.50
C GLN A 216 -23.69 -31.15 -45.15
N ARG A 217 -23.69 -31.00 -46.49
CA ARG A 217 -24.86 -30.57 -47.26
C ARG A 217 -26.01 -31.58 -47.18
N SER A 218 -25.71 -32.87 -47.18
CA SER A 218 -26.72 -33.93 -47.01
C SER A 218 -27.31 -33.95 -45.60
N LEU A 219 -26.48 -33.79 -44.57
CA LEU A 219 -26.89 -33.67 -43.17
C LEU A 219 -27.80 -32.46 -42.97
N ARG A 220 -27.44 -31.30 -43.54
CA ARG A 220 -28.27 -30.08 -43.46
C ARG A 220 -29.65 -30.28 -44.09
N ARG A 221 -29.72 -30.92 -45.27
CA ARG A 221 -31.00 -31.25 -45.92
C ARG A 221 -31.83 -32.26 -45.13
N ALA A 222 -31.20 -33.21 -44.44
CA ALA A 222 -31.89 -34.19 -43.63
C ALA A 222 -32.44 -33.60 -42.31
N GLN A 223 -31.76 -32.58 -41.77
CA GLN A 223 -32.21 -31.84 -40.57
C GLN A 223 -33.29 -30.80 -40.88
N GLU A 224 -33.39 -30.34 -42.13
CA GLU A 224 -34.46 -29.42 -42.53
C GLU A 224 -35.83 -30.13 -42.46
N PRO A 225 -36.84 -29.49 -41.83
CA PRO A 225 -38.17 -30.07 -41.72
C PRO A 225 -38.77 -30.25 -43.12
N VAL A 226 -39.16 -31.49 -43.45
CA VAL A 226 -39.75 -31.84 -44.74
C VAL A 226 -41.05 -31.06 -44.95
N GLN A 227 -41.03 -30.08 -45.85
CA GLN A 227 -42.22 -29.35 -46.25
C GLN A 227 -43.15 -30.27 -47.04
N LYS A 228 -44.25 -30.70 -46.42
CA LYS A 228 -45.30 -31.47 -47.09
C LYS A 228 -46.04 -30.54 -48.05
N ARG A 229 -45.81 -30.73 -49.35
CA ARG A 229 -46.61 -30.04 -50.38
C ARG A 229 -48.06 -30.54 -50.29
N VAL A 230 -48.99 -29.62 -50.05
CA VAL A 230 -50.42 -29.93 -49.98
C VAL A 230 -51.01 -29.81 -51.39
N GLY A 231 -51.66 -30.87 -51.89
CA GLY A 231 -52.33 -30.90 -53.19
C GLY A 231 -51.58 -31.62 -54.32
N LYS A 232 -52.26 -31.87 -55.43
CA LYS A 232 -51.68 -32.52 -56.62
C LYS A 232 -50.64 -31.60 -57.28
N PRO A 233 -49.46 -32.13 -57.66
CA PRO A 233 -48.46 -31.34 -58.38
C PRO A 233 -49.06 -30.78 -59.68
N ILE A 234 -48.95 -29.46 -59.87
CA ILE A 234 -49.26 -28.85 -61.17
C ILE A 234 -48.20 -29.34 -62.15
N MET A 235 -48.60 -30.21 -63.08
CA MET A 235 -47.74 -30.62 -64.17
C MET A 235 -47.50 -29.40 -65.07
N SER A 236 -46.24 -29.07 -65.30
CA SER A 236 -45.86 -28.09 -66.31
C SER A 236 -46.41 -28.57 -67.64
N ARG A 237 -47.38 -27.83 -68.18
CA ARG A 237 -47.87 -28.05 -69.54
C ARG A 237 -46.75 -27.63 -70.46
N SER A 238 -46.43 -28.45 -71.46
CA SER A 238 -45.51 -28.05 -72.53
C SER A 238 -45.99 -26.71 -73.09
N GLN A 239 -45.11 -25.71 -73.15
CA GLN A 239 -45.42 -24.50 -73.90
C GLN A 239 -45.74 -24.93 -75.34
N PRO A 240 -46.87 -24.50 -75.92
CA PRO A 240 -47.17 -24.81 -77.31
C PRO A 240 -46.02 -24.30 -78.18
N LEU A 241 -45.56 -25.13 -79.14
CA LEU A 241 -44.56 -24.71 -80.13
C LEU A 241 -45.15 -23.55 -80.95
N HIS A 242 -44.84 -22.31 -80.54
CA HIS A 242 -44.97 -21.18 -81.44
C HIS A 242 -43.82 -21.26 -82.45
N ARG A 243 -44.17 -21.57 -83.69
CA ARG A 243 -43.26 -21.44 -84.84
C ARG A 243 -42.99 -19.95 -85.03
N ALA A 244 -41.97 -19.43 -84.36
CA ALA A 244 -41.45 -18.10 -84.63
C ALA A 244 -41.03 -18.05 -86.10
N LYS A 245 -41.62 -17.14 -86.88
CA LYS A 245 -40.97 -16.69 -88.12
C LYS A 245 -39.62 -16.14 -87.70
N ARG A 246 -38.54 -16.62 -88.33
CA ARG A 246 -37.21 -15.99 -88.23
C ARG A 246 -37.40 -14.51 -88.57
N ALA A 247 -37.35 -13.66 -87.55
CA ALA A 247 -36.94 -12.28 -87.75
C ALA A 247 -35.43 -12.35 -87.93
N GLU A 248 -34.92 -11.77 -89.01
CA GLU A 248 -33.50 -11.47 -89.16
C GLU A 248 -33.10 -10.61 -87.96
N THR A 249 -32.34 -11.19 -87.05
CA THR A 249 -31.57 -10.42 -86.08
C THR A 249 -30.38 -9.86 -86.85
N ASP A 250 -30.39 -8.54 -87.02
CA ASP A 250 -29.25 -7.75 -87.42
C ASP A 250 -28.12 -8.03 -86.42
N ASP A 251 -27.13 -8.81 -86.86
CA ASP A 251 -25.93 -9.16 -86.10
C ASP A 251 -25.03 -7.93 -86.05
N SER A 252 -25.43 -6.95 -85.24
CA SER A 252 -24.51 -5.92 -84.76
C SER A 252 -23.61 -6.58 -83.73
N GLY A 253 -22.46 -7.06 -84.20
CA GLY A 253 -21.40 -7.64 -83.39
C GLY A 253 -21.07 -6.74 -82.21
N LYS A 254 -21.46 -7.17 -81.02
CA LYS A 254 -20.81 -6.74 -79.78
C LYS A 254 -19.59 -7.63 -79.63
N LEU A 255 -18.43 -7.07 -79.93
CA LEU A 255 -17.16 -7.62 -79.47
C LEU A 255 -17.18 -7.50 -77.95
N ASP A 256 -17.19 -8.64 -77.26
CA ASP A 256 -17.09 -8.69 -75.81
C ASP A 256 -15.67 -8.24 -75.43
N GLU A 257 -15.57 -7.09 -74.76
CA GLU A 257 -14.30 -6.50 -74.31
C GLU A 257 -13.49 -7.43 -73.39
N GLU A 258 -14.10 -8.52 -72.87
CA GLU A 258 -13.44 -9.52 -72.02
C GLU A 258 -12.50 -10.46 -72.81
N ASP A 259 -12.74 -10.66 -74.11
CA ASP A 259 -11.89 -11.52 -74.95
C ASP A 259 -10.55 -10.84 -75.31
N ASP A 260 -10.53 -9.51 -75.45
CA ASP A 260 -9.31 -8.74 -75.71
C ASP A 260 -8.35 -8.73 -74.50
N VAL A 261 -8.88 -8.76 -73.28
CA VAL A 261 -8.05 -8.82 -72.06
C VAL A 261 -7.37 -10.18 -71.91
N ASN A 262 -8.07 -11.26 -72.25
CA ASN A 262 -7.52 -12.61 -72.24
C ASN A 262 -6.47 -12.83 -73.33
N PHE A 263 -6.61 -12.18 -74.49
CA PHE A 263 -5.60 -12.25 -75.55
C PHE A 263 -4.30 -11.54 -75.18
N TYR A 264 -4.36 -10.39 -74.49
CA TYR A 264 -3.15 -9.66 -74.05
C TYR A 264 -2.42 -10.30 -72.86
N LEU A 265 -3.14 -11.00 -71.98
CA LEU A 265 -2.54 -11.72 -70.83
C LEU A 265 -1.84 -13.02 -71.22
N ALA A 266 -2.22 -13.64 -72.34
CA ALA A 266 -1.57 -14.86 -72.85
C ALA A 266 -0.26 -14.59 -73.64
N LEU A 267 0.10 -13.32 -73.86
CA LEU A 267 1.28 -12.90 -74.62
C LEU A 267 2.38 -12.23 -73.76
N SER A 268 2.19 -12.15 -72.44
CA SER A 268 3.20 -11.73 -71.45
C SER A 268 3.82 -12.94 -70.76
#